data_AF-A0AAD7HH19-F1
#
_entry.id   AF-A0AAD7HH19-F1
#
_cell.length_a   1.000
_cell.length_b   1.000
_cell.length_c   1.000
_cell.angle_alpha   90.00
_cell.angle_beta   90.00
_cell.angle_gamma   90.00
#
_symmetry.space_group_name_H-M   'P 1'
#
loop_
_entity.id
_entity.type
_entity.pdbx_description
1 polymer ?
#
loop_
_entity_poly.entity_id
_entity_poly.type
_entity_poly.pdbx_seq_one_letter_code
_entity_poly.pdbx_strand_id
1 'polypeptide(L)'
;MSLSSYSQDWYDAAREDLKISRGLQSVGETRFGTIYWSLDSVLRGIDAFVLRRHFLDDEDVFKLRRDLIRLGAVLMPFARAIQCLESKDTTPADVYLYWLAAVVAQLKDLIAKDDAAAQSKSKYVTTVKELIRGIANFRFTQLIQSAQSSDVYFTAFVLDPDNRGATILATPNPLAVQSITISLSGGHRVKEPAPLIRRVGLSLQQILQREYGTEYRPERTVEEAKKAMFEINPDIAHRTPTEALSALRLQLKNFLDGAEPFDHKRKPDEIPREWWRKLLDRDDADILTALAVKIFSSNPVSMPDERAMSTIGWMTPKVRNRKDVSTASNHMAIRGFNRMDAAKSKPVTVNWRDIRSTIHGKPSDGALNDQSAEETPALTPWIQQTMA
;
A
#
# COMPACT_ATOMS: atom_id res chain seq x y z
N MET A 1 25.03 -7.51 -24.47
CA MET A 1 26.08 -6.80 -23.72
C MET A 1 26.68 -7.78 -22.72
N SER A 2 27.93 -8.20 -22.89
CA SER A 2 28.60 -9.05 -21.89
C SER A 2 28.95 -8.18 -20.69
N LEU A 3 28.31 -8.43 -19.55
CA LEU A 3 28.72 -7.85 -18.29
C LEU A 3 30.13 -8.39 -17.98
N SER A 4 31.10 -7.48 -17.82
CA SER A 4 32.45 -7.81 -17.38
C SER A 4 32.37 -8.50 -16.02
N SER A 5 32.59 -9.82 -15.95
CA SER A 5 32.67 -10.56 -14.69
C SER A 5 33.74 -9.98 -13.77
N TYR A 6 34.83 -9.48 -14.38
CA TYR A 6 35.95 -8.86 -13.69
C TYR A 6 35.54 -7.69 -12.78
N SER A 7 34.69 -6.78 -13.25
CA SER A 7 34.27 -5.61 -12.44
C SER A 7 33.37 -6.02 -11.27
N GLN A 8 32.62 -7.11 -11.43
CA GLN A 8 31.72 -7.61 -10.40
C GLN A 8 32.47 -8.42 -9.33
N ASP A 9 33.42 -9.27 -9.75
CA ASP A 9 34.31 -10.00 -8.85
C ASP A 9 35.14 -9.04 -7.98
N TRP A 10 35.59 -7.93 -8.57
CA TRP A 10 36.32 -6.87 -7.88
C TRP A 10 35.47 -6.12 -6.85
N TYR A 11 34.23 -5.82 -7.21
CA TYR A 11 33.27 -5.22 -6.29
C TYR A 11 32.97 -6.16 -5.12
N ASP A 12 32.77 -7.46 -5.39
CA ASP A 12 32.48 -8.44 -4.35
C ASP A 12 33.65 -8.62 -3.37
N ALA A 13 34.89 -8.60 -3.84
CA ALA A 13 36.08 -8.60 -2.98
C ALA A 13 36.16 -7.36 -2.07
N ALA A 14 35.95 -6.16 -2.63
CA ALA A 14 35.91 -4.92 -1.84
C ALA A 14 34.75 -4.89 -0.84
N ARG A 15 33.63 -5.52 -1.20
CA ARG A 15 32.46 -5.67 -0.34
C ARG A 15 32.77 -6.57 0.87
N GLU A 16 33.50 -7.66 0.66
CA GLU A 16 33.97 -8.55 1.72
C GLU A 16 34.95 -7.83 2.65
N ASP A 17 35.91 -7.08 2.10
CA ASP A 17 36.87 -6.26 2.87
C ASP A 17 36.14 -5.28 3.81
N LEU A 18 35.06 -4.65 3.32
CA LEU A 18 34.24 -3.67 4.04
C LEU A 18 33.08 -4.30 4.85
N LYS A 19 32.96 -5.63 4.88
CA LYS A 19 31.90 -6.37 5.57
C LYS A 19 30.47 -5.94 5.17
N ILE A 20 30.27 -5.51 3.93
CA ILE A 20 28.96 -5.13 3.41
C ILE A 20 28.20 -6.42 3.04
N SER A 21 27.11 -6.72 3.75
CA SER A 21 26.45 -8.03 3.67
C SER A 21 25.61 -8.27 2.41
N ARG A 22 25.19 -7.23 1.69
CA ARG A 22 24.28 -7.32 0.53
C ARG A 22 24.92 -6.77 -0.72
N GLY A 23 24.80 -7.52 -1.82
CA GLY A 23 25.26 -7.09 -3.14
C GLY A 23 24.32 -6.13 -3.85
N LEU A 24 24.73 -5.74 -5.05
CA LEU A 24 23.97 -4.86 -5.94
C LEU A 24 22.68 -5.54 -6.38
N GLN A 25 21.62 -4.73 -6.47
CA GLN A 25 20.33 -5.16 -6.98
C GLN A 25 20.14 -4.58 -8.38
N SER A 26 19.86 -5.46 -9.35
CA SER A 26 19.57 -5.05 -10.71
C SER A 26 18.21 -4.38 -10.80
N VAL A 27 18.09 -3.42 -11.73
CA VAL A 27 16.79 -2.89 -12.12
C VAL A 27 16.09 -3.97 -12.93
N GLY A 28 15.17 -4.69 -12.28
CA GLY A 28 14.36 -5.71 -12.95
C GLY A 28 13.22 -5.11 -13.77
N GLU A 29 12.87 -5.75 -14.88
CA GLU A 29 11.75 -5.37 -15.75
C GLU A 29 10.39 -5.77 -15.15
N THR A 30 10.37 -6.81 -14.31
CA THR A 30 9.13 -7.46 -13.83
C THR A 30 8.74 -7.14 -12.40
N ARG A 31 9.57 -6.41 -11.65
CA ARG A 31 9.30 -6.07 -10.25
C ARG A 31 9.17 -4.56 -10.10
N PHE A 32 8.18 -4.12 -9.34
CA PHE A 32 7.93 -2.71 -9.08
C PHE A 32 8.91 -2.16 -8.03
N GLY A 33 9.24 -0.87 -8.12
CA GLY A 33 10.16 -0.21 -7.18
C GLY A 33 11.65 -0.59 -7.32
N THR A 34 12.03 -1.34 -8.37
CA THR A 34 13.41 -1.80 -8.60
C THR A 34 14.43 -0.67 -8.73
N ILE A 35 14.02 0.50 -9.23
CA ILE A 35 14.86 1.70 -9.26
C ILE A 35 15.30 2.11 -7.85
N TYR A 36 14.37 2.13 -6.89
CA TYR A 36 14.70 2.45 -5.51
C TYR A 36 15.61 1.41 -4.87
N TRP A 37 15.31 0.12 -5.07
CA TRP A 37 16.10 -0.96 -4.48
C TRP A 37 17.51 -1.06 -5.07
N SER A 38 17.64 -0.80 -6.37
CA SER A 38 18.91 -0.68 -7.05
C SER A 38 19.72 0.51 -6.52
N LEU A 39 19.09 1.69 -6.41
CA LEU A 39 19.70 2.88 -5.81
C LEU A 39 20.17 2.64 -4.37
N ASP A 40 19.33 2.03 -3.53
CA ASP A 40 19.64 1.68 -2.14
C ASP A 40 20.83 0.70 -2.07
N SER A 41 20.94 -0.22 -3.02
CA SER A 41 22.09 -1.12 -3.13
C SER A 41 23.39 -0.40 -3.51
N VAL A 42 23.32 0.60 -4.39
CA VAL A 42 24.48 1.43 -4.75
C VAL A 42 24.91 2.30 -3.57
N LEU A 43 23.95 2.92 -2.86
CA LEU A 43 24.27 3.75 -1.68
C LEU A 43 24.95 2.94 -0.56
N ARG A 44 24.51 1.70 -0.31
CA ARG A 44 25.17 0.79 0.63
C ARG A 44 26.57 0.37 0.18
N GLY A 45 26.75 0.21 -1.12
CA GLY A 45 28.00 -0.25 -1.73
C GLY A 45 28.95 0.87 -2.13
N ILE A 46 28.63 2.14 -1.86
CA ILE A 46 29.34 3.26 -2.45
C ILE A 46 30.82 3.29 -2.05
N ASP A 47 31.11 2.96 -0.80
CA ASP A 47 32.47 2.93 -0.27
C ASP A 47 33.32 1.82 -0.91
N ALA A 48 32.70 0.71 -1.34
CA ALA A 48 33.40 -0.35 -2.08
C ALA A 48 33.84 0.12 -3.48
N PHE A 49 33.06 1.00 -4.11
CA PHE A 49 33.45 1.61 -5.38
C PHE A 49 34.56 2.65 -5.21
N VAL A 50 34.57 3.39 -4.09
CA VAL A 50 35.59 4.39 -3.75
C VAL A 50 36.93 3.72 -3.42
N LEU A 51 36.93 2.69 -2.58
CA LEU A 51 38.13 1.93 -2.17
C LEU A 51 38.95 1.45 -3.38
N ARG A 52 38.28 1.11 -4.47
CA ARG A 52 38.89 0.53 -5.67
C ARG A 52 39.07 1.52 -6.83
N ARG A 53 38.94 2.83 -6.57
CA ARG A 53 39.11 3.92 -7.55
C ARG A 53 38.25 3.76 -8.81
N HIS A 54 37.03 3.22 -8.66
CA HIS A 54 36.06 3.26 -9.77
C HIS A 54 35.60 4.69 -10.07
N PHE A 55 35.83 5.62 -9.15
CA PHE A 55 35.67 7.05 -9.34
C PHE A 55 37.03 7.73 -9.48
N LEU A 56 37.09 8.71 -10.38
CA LEU A 56 38.29 9.50 -10.67
C LEU A 56 38.46 10.68 -9.70
N ASP A 57 37.38 11.14 -9.07
CA ASP A 57 37.33 12.32 -8.20
C ASP A 57 36.35 12.10 -7.03
N ASP A 58 36.77 12.48 -5.83
CA ASP A 58 35.97 12.43 -4.59
C ASP A 58 34.77 13.39 -4.64
N GLU A 59 34.89 14.49 -5.38
CA GLU A 59 33.78 15.43 -5.64
C GLU A 59 32.63 14.78 -6.41
N ASP A 60 32.95 13.91 -7.37
CA ASP A 60 31.94 13.21 -8.17
C ASP A 60 31.22 12.13 -7.35
N VAL A 61 31.94 11.44 -6.48
CA VAL A 61 31.36 10.51 -5.49
C VAL A 61 30.38 11.24 -4.58
N PHE A 62 30.79 12.41 -4.08
CA PHE A 62 29.96 13.21 -3.19
C PHE A 62 28.68 13.68 -3.88
N LYS A 63 28.77 14.20 -5.11
CA LYS A 63 27.61 14.62 -5.91
C LYS A 63 26.68 13.45 -6.20
N LEU A 64 27.22 12.32 -6.64
CA LEU A 64 26.45 11.11 -6.90
C LEU A 64 25.71 10.63 -5.65
N ARG A 65 26.41 10.52 -4.51
CA ARG A 65 25.82 10.10 -3.24
C ARG A 65 24.68 11.04 -2.84
N ARG A 66 24.92 12.34 -2.89
CA ARG A 66 23.92 13.37 -2.56
C ARG A 66 22.68 13.24 -3.43
N ASP A 67 22.85 13.10 -4.73
CA ASP A 67 21.73 13.08 -5.68
C ASP A 67 20.96 11.75 -5.62
N LEU A 68 21.65 10.63 -5.37
CA LEU A 68 21.00 9.35 -5.06
C LEU A 68 20.20 9.41 -3.76
N ILE A 69 20.72 10.03 -2.69
CA ILE A 69 19.94 10.21 -1.44
C ILE A 69 18.67 11.03 -1.70
N ARG A 70 18.78 12.11 -2.47
CA ARG A 70 17.64 12.97 -2.82
C ARG A 70 16.59 12.23 -3.64
N LEU A 71 17.00 11.43 -4.62
CA LEU A 71 16.10 10.60 -5.42
C LEU A 71 15.48 9.48 -4.58
N GLY A 72 16.30 8.83 -3.74
CA GLY A 72 15.87 7.80 -2.80
C GLY A 72 14.78 8.29 -1.86
N ALA A 73 14.90 9.52 -1.33
CA ALA A 73 13.90 10.10 -0.44
C ALA A 73 12.51 10.29 -1.11
N VAL A 74 12.48 10.55 -2.43
CA VAL A 74 11.23 10.68 -3.19
C VAL A 74 10.65 9.32 -3.56
N LEU A 75 11.49 8.34 -3.90
CA LEU A 75 11.06 7.01 -4.35
C LEU A 75 10.75 6.03 -3.21
N MET A 76 11.38 6.21 -2.04
CA MET A 76 11.23 5.34 -0.87
C MET A 76 9.76 5.10 -0.48
N PRO A 77 8.90 6.13 -0.37
CA PRO A 77 7.52 5.92 0.05
C PRO A 77 6.76 4.97 -0.88
N PHE A 78 6.98 5.11 -2.21
CA PHE A 78 6.37 4.25 -3.21
C PHE A 78 6.89 2.81 -3.13
N ALA A 79 8.22 2.64 -3.07
CA ALA A 79 8.83 1.32 -3.04
C ALA A 79 8.43 0.52 -1.78
N ARG A 80 8.32 1.19 -0.63
CA ARG A 80 7.87 0.57 0.62
C ARG A 80 6.37 0.26 0.61
N ALA A 81 5.54 1.16 0.09
CA ALA A 81 4.11 0.90 -0.08
C ALA A 81 3.87 -0.33 -0.98
N ILE A 82 4.57 -0.41 -2.11
CA ILE A 82 4.57 -1.58 -3.00
C ILE A 82 4.96 -2.84 -2.23
N GLN A 83 6.06 -2.81 -1.49
CA GLN A 83 6.53 -3.96 -0.71
C GLN A 83 5.48 -4.45 0.30
N CYS A 84 4.74 -3.55 0.93
CA CYS A 84 3.66 -3.93 1.84
C CYS A 84 2.45 -4.52 1.12
N LEU A 85 2.12 -4.01 -0.06
CA LEU A 85 1.04 -4.55 -0.89
C LEU A 85 1.36 -5.97 -1.37
N GLU A 86 2.64 -6.36 -1.47
CA GLU A 86 3.04 -7.74 -1.77
C GLU A 86 2.72 -8.75 -0.63
N SER A 87 2.14 -8.32 0.49
CA SER A 87 1.62 -9.23 1.50
C SER A 87 0.48 -10.07 0.93
N LYS A 88 0.31 -11.30 1.44
CA LYS A 88 -0.80 -12.18 1.03
C LYS A 88 -2.14 -11.73 1.60
N ASP A 89 -2.09 -11.06 2.76
CA ASP A 89 -3.27 -10.61 3.48
C ASP A 89 -3.63 -9.16 3.13
N THR A 90 -3.08 -8.62 2.05
CA THR A 90 -3.39 -7.28 1.56
C THR A 90 -4.85 -7.20 1.14
N THR A 91 -5.56 -6.24 1.73
CA THR A 91 -6.95 -5.93 1.40
C THR A 91 -7.05 -4.67 0.54
N PRO A 92 -8.20 -4.42 -0.11
CA PRO A 92 -8.41 -3.16 -0.83
C PRO A 92 -8.31 -1.92 0.08
N ALA A 93 -8.60 -2.04 1.38
CA ALA A 93 -8.43 -0.96 2.34
C ALA A 93 -6.94 -0.57 2.50
N ASP A 94 -6.05 -1.56 2.50
CA ASP A 94 -4.61 -1.36 2.63
C ASP A 94 -4.03 -0.55 1.46
N VAL A 95 -4.60 -0.68 0.26
CA VAL A 95 -4.19 0.11 -0.92
C VAL A 95 -4.40 1.59 -0.68
N TYR A 96 -5.61 1.97 -0.23
CA TYR A 96 -5.92 3.36 0.08
C TYR A 96 -5.08 3.85 1.26
N LEU A 97 -4.89 2.98 2.26
CA LEU A 97 -4.12 3.28 3.45
C LEU A 97 -2.65 3.59 3.14
N TYR A 98 -1.95 2.68 2.46
CA TYR A 98 -0.54 2.87 2.13
C TYR A 98 -0.35 4.05 1.18
N TRP A 99 -1.29 4.29 0.26
CA TRP A 99 -1.22 5.45 -0.60
C TRP A 99 -1.28 6.76 0.21
N LEU A 100 -2.30 6.95 1.06
CA LEU A 100 -2.45 8.21 1.76
C LEU A 100 -1.50 8.37 2.95
N ALA A 101 -1.48 7.38 3.84
CA ALA A 101 -0.76 7.47 5.09
C ALA A 101 0.75 7.29 4.91
N ALA A 102 1.19 6.48 3.93
CA ALA A 102 2.61 6.28 3.70
C ALA A 102 3.14 7.16 2.57
N VAL A 103 2.55 7.12 1.37
CA VAL A 103 3.11 7.83 0.20
C VAL A 103 2.86 9.34 0.30
N VAL A 104 1.59 9.74 0.31
CA VAL A 104 1.19 11.15 0.20
C VAL A 104 1.66 11.95 1.42
N ALA A 105 1.52 11.40 2.63
CA ALA A 105 1.99 12.06 3.83
C ALA A 105 3.53 12.23 3.88
N GLN A 106 4.31 11.23 3.44
CA GLN A 106 5.78 11.37 3.42
C GLN A 106 6.25 12.38 2.39
N LEU A 107 5.65 12.40 1.21
CA LEU A 107 5.96 13.41 0.21
C LEU A 107 5.58 14.82 0.69
N LYS A 108 4.45 14.96 1.40
CA LYS A 108 4.08 16.24 2.02
C LYS A 108 5.11 16.69 3.05
N ASP A 109 5.52 15.81 3.96
CA ASP A 109 6.51 16.13 4.99
C ASP A 109 7.88 16.43 4.39
N LEU A 110 8.28 15.70 3.34
CA LEU A 110 9.52 15.93 2.60
C LEU A 110 9.53 17.34 2.00
N ILE A 111 8.45 17.71 1.29
CA ILE A 111 8.38 19.01 0.65
C ILE A 111 8.25 20.13 1.68
N ALA A 112 7.44 19.96 2.73
CA ALA A 112 7.28 20.95 3.79
C ALA A 112 8.60 21.21 4.55
N LYS A 113 9.37 20.17 4.86
CA LYS A 113 10.71 20.30 5.47
C LYS A 113 11.69 21.04 4.56
N ASP A 114 11.60 20.82 3.25
CA ASP A 114 12.46 21.50 2.28
C ASP A 114 12.03 22.96 2.03
N ASP A 115 10.73 23.26 2.07
CA ASP A 115 10.19 24.61 1.98
C ASP A 115 10.51 25.45 3.24
N ALA A 116 10.57 24.81 4.40
CA ALA A 116 10.97 25.44 5.66
C ALA A 116 12.49 25.68 5.77
N ALA A 117 13.30 25.04 4.92
CA ALA A 117 14.73 25.28 4.89
C ALA A 117 15.04 26.65 4.25
N ALA A 118 16.08 27.33 4.72
CA ALA A 118 16.57 28.54 4.06
C ALA A 118 16.85 28.26 2.57
N GLN A 119 16.63 29.25 1.68
CA GLN A 119 16.79 29.08 0.23
C GLN A 119 18.15 28.49 -0.17
N SER A 120 19.23 28.81 0.56
CA SER A 120 20.57 28.26 0.33
C SER A 120 20.73 26.78 0.71
N LYS A 121 19.77 26.20 1.43
CA LYS A 121 19.75 24.80 1.89
C LYS A 121 18.62 23.97 1.26
N SER A 122 17.80 24.57 0.39
CA SER A 122 16.74 23.86 -0.34
C SER A 122 17.36 22.75 -1.19
N LYS A 123 16.94 21.51 -0.97
CA LYS A 123 17.46 20.35 -1.68
C LYS A 123 16.78 20.18 -3.04
N TYR A 124 15.55 20.66 -3.18
CA TYR A 124 14.77 20.55 -4.40
C TYR A 124 14.36 21.92 -4.93
N VAL A 125 14.38 22.08 -6.24
CA VAL A 125 13.85 23.26 -6.93
C VAL A 125 12.32 23.21 -6.89
N THR A 126 11.66 24.36 -6.79
CA THR A 126 10.19 24.47 -6.73
C THR A 126 9.50 23.75 -7.90
N THR A 127 10.05 23.84 -9.10
CA THR A 127 9.52 23.13 -10.29
C THR A 127 9.51 21.61 -10.12
N VAL A 128 10.54 21.05 -9.48
CA VAL A 128 10.62 19.61 -9.18
C VAL A 128 9.60 19.22 -8.11
N LYS A 129 9.42 20.05 -7.08
CA LYS A 129 8.41 19.83 -6.03
C LYS A 129 7.00 19.78 -6.63
N GLU A 130 6.67 20.72 -7.52
CA GLU A 130 5.38 20.73 -8.22
C GLU A 130 5.22 19.54 -9.17
N LEU A 131 6.29 19.13 -9.86
CA LEU A 131 6.25 17.93 -10.70
C LEU A 131 5.96 16.67 -9.87
N ILE A 132 6.61 16.52 -8.72
CA ILE A 132 6.37 15.40 -7.80
C ILE A 132 4.92 15.42 -7.30
N ARG A 133 4.41 16.59 -6.88
CA ARG A 133 3.01 16.78 -6.46
C ARG A 133 2.05 16.41 -7.59
N GLY A 134 2.31 16.90 -8.80
CA GLY A 134 1.50 16.64 -9.99
C GLY A 134 1.44 15.16 -10.34
N ILE A 135 2.58 14.46 -10.35
CA ILE A 135 2.64 13.02 -10.62
C ILE A 135 1.90 12.22 -9.55
N ALA A 136 2.13 12.53 -8.27
CA ALA A 136 1.46 11.83 -7.17
C ALA A 136 -0.07 12.01 -7.23
N ASN A 137 -0.55 13.24 -7.46
CA ASN A 137 -1.97 13.53 -7.58
C ASN A 137 -2.59 12.88 -8.83
N PHE A 138 -1.90 12.92 -9.97
CA PHE A 138 -2.35 12.26 -11.18
C PHE A 138 -2.53 10.75 -10.98
N ARG A 139 -1.54 10.09 -10.35
CA ARG A 139 -1.63 8.64 -10.06
C ARG A 139 -2.69 8.32 -9.01
N PHE A 140 -2.93 9.19 -8.04
CA PHE A 140 -4.03 9.04 -7.10
C PHE A 140 -5.39 9.05 -7.82
N THR A 141 -5.61 10.00 -8.72
CA THR A 141 -6.84 10.06 -9.51
C THR A 141 -7.00 8.83 -10.40
N GLN A 142 -5.92 8.36 -11.02
CA GLN A 142 -5.94 7.15 -11.85
C GLN A 142 -6.19 5.87 -11.07
N LEU A 143 -5.65 5.72 -9.87
CA LEU A 143 -5.77 4.47 -9.12
C LEU A 143 -7.05 4.42 -8.27
N ILE A 144 -7.36 5.53 -7.60
CA ILE A 144 -8.42 5.57 -6.59
C ILE A 144 -9.72 6.11 -7.19
N GLN A 145 -9.67 7.25 -7.88
CA GLN A 145 -10.85 7.99 -8.36
C GLN A 145 -11.28 7.59 -9.78
N SER A 146 -10.70 6.52 -10.35
CA SER A 146 -11.05 6.11 -11.70
C SER A 146 -12.47 5.54 -11.77
N ALA A 147 -13.13 5.73 -12.90
CA ALA A 147 -14.44 5.12 -13.15
C ALA A 147 -14.38 3.57 -13.10
N GLN A 148 -13.21 2.99 -13.38
CA GLN A 148 -12.98 1.53 -13.37
C GLN A 148 -12.88 0.98 -11.94
N SER A 149 -12.27 1.72 -11.02
CA SER A 149 -12.10 1.31 -9.63
C SER A 149 -13.38 1.44 -8.80
N SER A 150 -14.44 2.11 -9.30
CA SER A 150 -15.73 2.29 -8.60
C SER A 150 -15.56 2.75 -7.14
N ASP A 151 -14.50 3.52 -6.87
CA ASP A 151 -14.08 3.94 -5.52
C ASP A 151 -13.88 2.77 -4.50
N VAL A 152 -13.70 1.53 -4.95
CA VAL A 152 -13.67 0.33 -4.09
C VAL A 152 -12.61 0.40 -2.99
N TYR A 153 -11.44 0.98 -3.27
CA TYR A 153 -10.37 1.14 -2.28
C TYR A 153 -10.78 2.11 -1.17
N PHE A 154 -11.47 3.20 -1.53
CA PHE A 154 -11.97 4.16 -0.56
C PHE A 154 -13.13 3.58 0.26
N THR A 155 -14.05 2.89 -0.41
CA THR A 155 -15.17 2.17 0.23
C THR A 155 -14.64 1.14 1.23
N ALA A 156 -13.67 0.31 0.83
CA ALA A 156 -13.05 -0.68 1.71
C ALA A 156 -12.37 -0.04 2.92
N PHE A 157 -11.68 1.09 2.73
CA PHE A 157 -11.06 1.83 3.83
C PHE A 157 -12.10 2.31 4.85
N VAL A 158 -13.23 2.87 4.39
CA VAL A 158 -14.31 3.32 5.27
C VAL A 158 -15.00 2.15 5.98
N LEU A 159 -15.15 1.00 5.30
CA LEU A 159 -15.73 -0.22 5.85
C LEU A 159 -14.79 -1.00 6.78
N ASP A 160 -13.54 -0.58 6.95
CA ASP A 160 -12.69 -1.13 8.00
C ASP A 160 -13.18 -0.59 9.36
N PRO A 161 -13.59 -1.45 10.31
CA PRO A 161 -14.09 -1.02 11.61
C PRO A 161 -13.14 -0.10 12.39
N ASP A 162 -11.83 -0.19 12.15
CA ASP A 162 -10.82 0.62 12.82
C ASP A 162 -10.72 2.04 12.22
N ASN A 163 -11.17 2.25 10.98
CA ASN A 163 -11.01 3.50 10.24
C ASN A 163 -12.28 4.37 10.22
N ARG A 164 -13.38 3.92 10.83
CA ARG A 164 -14.69 4.62 10.85
C ARG A 164 -14.63 6.10 11.23
N GLY A 165 -13.76 6.45 12.17
CA GLY A 165 -13.54 7.82 12.65
C GLY A 165 -12.20 8.42 12.26
N ALA A 166 -11.56 7.92 11.21
CA ALA A 166 -10.24 8.39 10.80
C ALA A 166 -10.26 9.86 10.37
N THR A 167 -9.40 10.69 10.98
CA THR A 167 -9.28 12.12 10.66
C THR A 167 -8.89 12.36 9.20
N ILE A 168 -8.18 11.40 8.59
CA ILE A 168 -7.81 11.44 7.17
C ILE A 168 -9.01 11.48 6.23
N LEU A 169 -10.20 11.03 6.67
CA LEU A 169 -11.44 11.16 5.90
C LEU A 169 -11.86 12.63 5.74
N ALA A 170 -11.46 13.53 6.64
CA ALA A 170 -11.74 14.96 6.51
C ALA A 170 -10.92 15.62 5.38
N THR A 171 -9.73 15.10 5.08
CA THR A 171 -8.85 15.58 4.00
C THR A 171 -8.34 14.40 3.17
N PRO A 172 -9.12 13.93 2.17
CA PRO A 172 -8.84 12.69 1.42
C PRO A 172 -7.54 12.72 0.62
N ASN A 173 -6.97 13.89 0.36
CA ASN A 173 -5.66 14.02 -0.27
C ASN A 173 -4.93 15.26 0.28
N PRO A 174 -3.99 15.10 1.23
CA PRO A 174 -3.26 16.22 1.80
C PRO A 174 -2.22 16.87 0.86
N LEU A 175 -1.97 16.30 -0.33
CA LEU A 175 -1.19 16.92 -1.41
C LEU A 175 -2.06 17.63 -2.47
N ALA A 176 -3.38 17.52 -2.39
CA ALA A 176 -4.24 18.34 -3.22
C ALA A 176 -4.16 19.79 -2.76
N VAL A 177 -3.94 20.71 -3.70
CA VAL A 177 -4.10 22.14 -3.43
C VAL A 177 -5.56 22.33 -3.02
N GLN A 178 -5.79 22.67 -1.75
CA GLN A 178 -7.15 22.94 -1.30
C GLN A 178 -7.65 24.16 -2.07
N SER A 179 -8.73 23.99 -2.81
CA SER A 179 -9.42 25.10 -3.46
C SER A 179 -9.86 26.07 -2.36
N ILE A 180 -9.19 27.21 -2.26
CA ILE A 180 -9.58 28.29 -1.35
C ILE A 180 -10.96 28.76 -1.81
N THR A 181 -11.99 28.33 -1.10
CA THR A 181 -13.33 28.88 -1.29
C THR A 181 -13.33 30.22 -0.58
N ILE A 182 -13.13 31.30 -1.33
CA ILE A 182 -13.28 32.66 -0.80
C ILE A 182 -14.77 32.87 -0.56
N SER A 183 -15.26 32.53 0.64
CA SER A 183 -16.58 32.93 1.08
C SER A 183 -16.52 34.38 1.56
N LEU A 184 -17.13 35.30 0.81
CA LEU A 184 -17.51 36.58 1.40
C LEU A 184 -18.60 36.32 2.45
N SER A 185 -18.39 36.88 3.64
CA SER A 185 -19.29 36.97 4.81
C SER A 185 -19.40 35.79 5.78
N GLY A 186 -18.95 36.08 7.01
CA GLY A 186 -19.36 35.62 8.34
C GLY A 186 -20.15 34.33 8.50
N GLY A 187 -19.53 33.37 9.19
CA GLY A 187 -20.22 32.27 9.88
C GLY A 187 -19.51 30.93 9.68
N HIS A 188 -18.69 30.52 10.65
CA HIS A 188 -18.17 29.16 10.70
C HIS A 188 -19.33 28.17 10.91
N ARG A 189 -19.71 27.48 9.84
CA ARG A 189 -20.32 26.15 9.90
C ARG A 189 -19.44 25.23 9.06
N VAL A 190 -18.71 24.34 9.73
CA VAL A 190 -18.12 23.16 9.10
C VAL A 190 -19.30 22.34 8.57
N LYS A 191 -19.57 22.45 7.27
CA LYS A 191 -20.56 21.62 6.58
C LYS A 191 -20.08 20.17 6.64
N GLU A 192 -21.00 19.26 6.96
CA GLU A 192 -20.79 17.81 7.01
C GLU A 192 -19.97 17.24 5.83
N PRO A 193 -19.31 16.08 6.02
CA PRO A 193 -18.61 15.30 4.99
C PRO A 193 -19.55 14.62 3.97
N ALA A 194 -20.66 15.29 3.62
CA ALA A 194 -21.67 14.86 2.66
C ALA A 194 -21.13 14.37 1.29
N PRO A 195 -20.00 14.86 0.72
CA PRO A 195 -19.50 14.29 -0.54
C PRO A 195 -18.91 12.88 -0.40
N LEU A 196 -18.36 12.50 0.76
CA LEU A 196 -17.62 11.24 0.89
C LEU A 196 -18.51 10.05 1.22
N ILE A 197 -19.46 10.22 2.14
CA ILE A 197 -20.45 9.18 2.43
C ILE A 197 -21.29 8.88 1.19
N ARG A 198 -21.61 9.91 0.40
CA ARG A 198 -22.27 9.74 -0.90
C ARG A 198 -21.43 8.91 -1.87
N ARG A 199 -20.10 9.09 -1.92
CA ARG A 199 -19.21 8.28 -2.76
C ARG A 199 -19.22 6.81 -2.36
N VAL A 200 -19.09 6.53 -1.06
CA VAL A 200 -19.17 5.16 -0.52
C VAL A 200 -20.53 4.54 -0.84
N GLY A 201 -21.62 5.28 -0.61
CA GLY A 201 -22.97 4.82 -0.92
C GLY A 201 -23.17 4.51 -2.41
N LEU A 202 -22.65 5.35 -3.31
CA LEU A 202 -22.70 5.10 -4.77
C LEU A 202 -21.87 3.88 -5.18
N SER A 203 -20.68 3.72 -4.60
CA SER A 203 -19.82 2.54 -4.82
C SER A 203 -20.55 1.26 -4.40
N LEU A 204 -21.12 1.22 -3.19
CA LEU A 204 -21.87 0.06 -2.70
C LEU A 204 -23.12 -0.22 -3.54
N GLN A 205 -23.81 0.81 -4.01
CA GLN A 205 -24.94 0.66 -4.93
C GLN A 205 -24.52 0.04 -6.27
N GLN A 206 -23.38 0.45 -6.82
CA GLN A 206 -22.85 -0.14 -8.06
C GLN A 206 -22.44 -1.60 -7.87
N ILE A 207 -21.84 -1.95 -6.73
CA ILE A 207 -21.52 -3.34 -6.39
C ILE A 207 -22.82 -4.14 -6.25
N LEU A 208 -23.78 -3.65 -5.47
CA LEU A 208 -25.08 -4.31 -5.28
C LEU A 208 -25.84 -4.50 -6.61
N GLN A 209 -25.81 -3.50 -7.50
CA GLN A 209 -26.40 -3.60 -8.82
C GLN A 209 -25.76 -4.71 -9.66
N ARG A 210 -24.43 -4.88 -9.56
CA ARG A 210 -23.70 -5.96 -10.24
C ARG A 210 -24.04 -7.33 -9.66
N GLU A 211 -24.28 -7.43 -8.35
CA GLU A 211 -24.69 -8.68 -7.70
C GLU A 211 -26.05 -9.17 -8.18
N TYR A 212 -27.05 -8.29 -8.23
CA TYR A 212 -28.38 -8.65 -8.74
C TYR A 212 -28.42 -8.82 -10.27
N GLY A 213 -27.40 -8.30 -10.96
CA GLY A 213 -27.19 -8.49 -12.39
C GLY A 213 -28.43 -8.15 -13.22
N THR A 214 -28.86 -9.12 -14.01
CA THR A 214 -30.07 -9.00 -14.84
C THR A 214 -31.15 -10.01 -14.44
N GLU A 215 -31.13 -10.52 -13.22
CA GLU A 215 -32.06 -11.56 -12.79
C GLU A 215 -33.49 -11.02 -12.61
N TYR A 216 -33.62 -9.74 -12.24
CA TYR A 216 -34.89 -9.04 -12.05
C TYR A 216 -35.37 -8.32 -13.33
N ARG A 217 -35.34 -9.03 -14.46
CA ARG A 217 -35.88 -8.54 -15.74
C ARG A 217 -37.42 -8.50 -15.72
N PRO A 218 -38.06 -7.61 -16.50
CA PRO A 218 -39.52 -7.48 -16.53
C PRO A 218 -40.26 -8.77 -16.90
N GLU A 219 -39.63 -9.67 -17.65
CA GLU A 219 -40.24 -10.90 -18.16
C GLU A 219 -40.20 -12.06 -17.15
N ARG A 220 -39.51 -11.92 -16.01
CA ARG A 220 -39.31 -12.98 -15.03
C ARG A 220 -40.12 -12.72 -13.76
N THR A 221 -40.69 -13.76 -13.18
CA THR A 221 -41.39 -13.62 -11.90
C THR A 221 -40.40 -13.38 -10.76
N VAL A 222 -40.86 -12.73 -9.68
CA VAL A 222 -40.02 -12.44 -8.51
C VAL A 222 -39.51 -13.72 -7.85
N GLU A 223 -40.31 -14.79 -7.83
CA GLU A 223 -39.92 -16.07 -7.23
C GLU A 223 -38.82 -16.77 -8.04
N GLU A 224 -38.93 -16.77 -9.38
CA GLU A 224 -37.89 -17.33 -10.25
C GLU A 224 -36.59 -16.52 -10.16
N ALA A 225 -36.69 -15.19 -10.04
CA ALA A 225 -35.53 -14.32 -9.83
C ALA A 225 -34.86 -14.57 -8.47
N LYS A 226 -35.64 -14.76 -7.40
CA LYS A 226 -35.11 -15.12 -6.06
C LYS A 226 -34.42 -16.49 -6.08
N LYS A 227 -35.00 -17.47 -6.77
CA LYS A 227 -34.39 -18.80 -6.90
C LYS A 227 -33.05 -18.74 -7.64
N ALA A 228 -32.98 -17.98 -8.74
CA ALA A 228 -31.73 -17.77 -9.46
C ALA A 228 -30.71 -17.00 -8.62
N MET A 229 -31.14 -15.97 -7.88
CA MET A 229 -30.24 -15.26 -6.96
C MET A 229 -29.70 -16.15 -5.85
N PHE A 230 -30.48 -17.13 -5.37
CA PHE A 230 -29.99 -18.07 -4.36
C PHE A 230 -28.82 -18.93 -4.88
N GLU A 231 -28.78 -19.23 -6.18
CA GLU A 231 -27.66 -19.93 -6.82
C GLU A 231 -26.43 -19.03 -6.99
N ILE A 232 -26.63 -17.72 -7.21
CA ILE A 232 -25.55 -16.75 -7.46
C ILE A 232 -24.95 -16.23 -6.14
N ASN A 233 -25.80 -15.75 -5.24
CA ASN A 233 -25.42 -15.15 -3.97
C ASN A 233 -26.53 -15.41 -2.91
N PRO A 234 -26.40 -16.49 -2.13
CA PRO A 234 -27.41 -16.89 -1.15
C PRO A 234 -27.61 -15.85 -0.05
N ASP A 235 -26.58 -15.07 0.28
CA ASP A 235 -26.57 -14.12 1.41
C ASP A 235 -27.48 -12.90 1.18
N ILE A 236 -27.85 -12.61 -0.06
CA ILE A 236 -28.71 -11.46 -0.43
C ILE A 236 -30.01 -11.87 -1.15
N ALA A 237 -30.17 -13.16 -1.45
CA ALA A 237 -31.24 -13.68 -2.30
C ALA A 237 -32.64 -13.55 -1.68
N HIS A 238 -32.74 -13.43 -0.35
CA HIS A 238 -34.00 -13.27 0.36
C HIS A 238 -34.67 -11.91 0.10
N ARG A 239 -33.88 -10.87 -0.22
CA ARG A 239 -34.36 -9.50 -0.49
C ARG A 239 -34.45 -9.19 -1.98
N THR A 240 -35.48 -8.42 -2.35
CA THR A 240 -35.57 -7.81 -3.67
C THR A 240 -34.58 -6.64 -3.80
N PRO A 241 -34.22 -6.19 -5.02
CA PRO A 241 -33.28 -5.08 -5.21
C PRO A 241 -33.68 -3.79 -4.47
N THR A 242 -34.98 -3.49 -4.42
CA THR A 242 -35.52 -2.30 -3.75
C THR A 242 -35.39 -2.39 -2.23
N GLU A 243 -35.68 -3.57 -1.66
CA GLU A 243 -35.53 -3.86 -0.23
C GLU A 243 -34.06 -3.90 0.18
N ALA A 244 -33.19 -4.46 -0.65
CA ALA A 244 -31.76 -4.48 -0.41
C ALA A 244 -31.16 -3.07 -0.43
N LEU A 245 -31.63 -2.21 -1.34
CA LEU A 245 -31.19 -0.82 -1.40
C LEU A 245 -31.62 0.00 -0.18
N SER A 246 -32.85 -0.19 0.32
CA SER A 246 -33.31 0.49 1.53
C SER A 246 -32.57 -0.02 2.77
N ALA A 247 -32.38 -1.33 2.88
CA ALA A 247 -31.59 -1.96 3.95
C ALA A 247 -30.14 -1.45 3.95
N LEU A 248 -29.48 -1.44 2.79
CA LEU A 248 -28.10 -0.96 2.64
C LEU A 248 -27.93 0.48 3.15
N ARG A 249 -28.89 1.38 2.85
CA ARG A 249 -28.83 2.77 3.32
C ARG A 249 -28.91 2.87 4.84
N LEU A 250 -29.81 2.10 5.45
CA LEU A 250 -29.97 2.06 6.90
C LEU A 250 -28.75 1.45 7.58
N GLN A 251 -28.28 0.31 7.08
CA GLN A 251 -27.12 -0.41 7.60
C GLN A 251 -25.84 0.41 7.51
N LEU A 252 -25.61 1.09 6.37
CA LEU A 252 -24.45 1.98 6.21
C LEU A 252 -24.48 3.12 7.22
N LYS A 253 -25.67 3.70 7.47
CA LYS A 253 -25.81 4.74 8.49
C LYS A 253 -25.49 4.20 9.88
N ASN A 254 -26.08 3.08 10.26
CA ASN A 254 -25.85 2.45 11.57
C ASN A 254 -24.36 2.09 11.76
N PHE A 255 -23.69 1.61 10.72
CA PHE A 255 -22.26 1.30 10.76
C PHE A 255 -21.39 2.54 11.02
N LEU A 256 -21.69 3.64 10.31
CA LEU A 256 -20.97 4.91 10.46
C LEU A 256 -21.23 5.54 11.84
N ASP A 257 -22.45 5.43 12.35
CA ASP A 257 -22.83 5.90 13.68
C ASP A 257 -22.28 4.99 14.80
N GLY A 258 -21.76 3.81 14.46
CA GLY A 258 -21.28 2.81 15.42
C GLY A 258 -22.42 2.22 16.27
N ALA A 259 -23.64 2.23 15.76
CA ALA A 259 -24.83 1.68 16.41
C ALA A 259 -24.88 0.15 16.25
N GLU A 260 -25.70 -0.51 17.07
CA GLU A 260 -25.95 -1.95 16.97
C GLU A 260 -26.42 -2.29 15.53
N PRO A 261 -25.87 -3.36 14.89
CA PRO A 261 -24.98 -4.39 15.42
C PRO A 261 -23.47 -4.14 15.23
N PHE A 262 -23.06 -2.93 14.84
CA PHE A 262 -21.68 -2.58 14.46
C PHE A 262 -20.84 -1.97 15.61
N ASP A 263 -21.37 -1.95 16.83
CA ASP A 263 -20.78 -1.32 18.01
C ASP A 263 -19.54 -2.07 18.56
N HIS A 264 -19.41 -3.36 18.27
CA HIS A 264 -18.30 -4.18 18.72
C HIS A 264 -16.96 -3.82 18.05
N LYS A 265 -15.88 -3.91 18.85
CA LYS A 265 -14.50 -3.67 18.38
C LYS A 265 -13.91 -4.92 17.75
N ARG A 266 -13.09 -4.72 16.70
CA ARG A 266 -12.31 -5.80 16.08
C ARG A 266 -11.19 -6.26 17.01
N LYS A 267 -10.96 -7.57 17.08
CA LYS A 267 -9.83 -8.12 17.86
C LYS A 267 -8.50 -7.86 17.14
N PRO A 268 -7.36 -7.72 17.85
CA PRO A 268 -6.07 -7.43 17.21
C PRO A 268 -5.58 -8.49 16.21
N ASP A 269 -6.00 -9.74 16.38
CA ASP A 269 -5.63 -10.92 15.57
C ASP A 269 -6.65 -11.23 14.46
N GLU A 270 -7.75 -10.49 14.40
CA GLU A 270 -8.86 -10.72 13.49
C GLU A 270 -8.72 -9.88 12.21
N ILE A 271 -8.87 -10.49 11.04
CA ILE A 271 -8.83 -9.79 9.75
C ILE A 271 -10.19 -9.09 9.52
N PRO A 272 -10.27 -7.91 8.86
CA PRO A 272 -11.55 -7.23 8.60
C PRO A 272 -12.64 -8.14 8.02
N ARG A 273 -12.29 -9.06 7.11
CA ARG A 273 -13.22 -10.07 6.58
C ARG A 273 -13.82 -10.97 7.65
N GLU A 274 -13.02 -11.44 8.61
CA GLU A 274 -13.48 -12.31 9.70
C GLU A 274 -14.46 -11.55 10.63
N TRP A 275 -14.22 -10.26 10.85
CA TRP A 275 -15.10 -9.39 11.62
C TRP A 275 -16.48 -9.27 10.96
N TRP A 276 -16.50 -8.94 9.66
CA TRP A 276 -17.75 -8.85 8.90
C TRP A 276 -18.48 -10.19 8.87
N ARG A 277 -17.79 -11.32 8.67
CA ARG A 277 -18.44 -12.64 8.57
C ARG A 277 -19.27 -13.00 9.81
N LYS A 278 -18.95 -12.48 11.00
CA LYS A 278 -19.72 -12.72 12.22
C LYS A 278 -21.11 -12.06 12.22
N LEU A 279 -21.33 -11.08 11.35
CA LEU A 279 -22.57 -10.31 11.26
C LEU A 279 -23.50 -10.82 10.16
N LEU A 280 -23.06 -11.83 9.41
CA LEU A 280 -23.75 -12.31 8.21
C LEU A 280 -25.09 -13.00 8.56
N ASP A 281 -25.16 -13.60 9.75
CA ASP A 281 -26.37 -14.26 10.27
C ASP A 281 -27.39 -13.28 10.87
N ARG A 282 -27.11 -11.96 10.90
CA ARG A 282 -28.03 -10.97 11.49
C ARG A 282 -28.81 -10.22 10.40
N ASP A 283 -30.15 -10.30 10.49
CA ASP A 283 -31.07 -9.63 9.55
C ASP A 283 -30.93 -8.09 9.54
N ASP A 284 -30.40 -7.50 10.62
CA ASP A 284 -30.15 -6.07 10.76
C ASP A 284 -28.83 -5.60 10.10
N ALA A 285 -27.97 -6.51 9.62
CA ALA A 285 -26.69 -6.20 8.96
C ALA A 285 -26.37 -7.01 7.69
N ASP A 286 -27.26 -7.89 7.27
CA ASP A 286 -27.11 -8.83 6.15
C ASP A 286 -26.47 -8.23 4.87
N ILE A 287 -27.09 -7.22 4.25
CA ILE A 287 -26.68 -6.71 2.92
C ILE A 287 -25.31 -6.04 2.98
N LEU A 288 -25.11 -5.11 3.92
CA LEU A 288 -23.83 -4.42 4.08
C LEU A 288 -22.70 -5.42 4.39
N THR A 289 -23.01 -6.41 5.23
CA THR A 289 -22.05 -7.45 5.61
C THR A 289 -21.66 -8.33 4.43
N ALA A 290 -22.63 -8.81 3.65
CA ALA A 290 -22.38 -9.62 2.46
C ALA A 290 -21.47 -8.87 1.46
N LEU A 291 -21.76 -7.58 1.22
CA LEU A 291 -20.94 -6.74 0.36
C LEU A 291 -19.52 -6.54 0.92
N ALA A 292 -19.40 -6.25 2.22
CA ALA A 292 -18.11 -6.03 2.87
C ALA A 292 -17.24 -7.30 2.83
N VAL A 293 -17.81 -8.48 3.15
CA VAL A 293 -17.12 -9.77 3.03
C VAL A 293 -16.59 -9.97 1.61
N LYS A 294 -17.37 -9.63 0.59
CA LYS A 294 -16.95 -9.74 -0.81
C LYS A 294 -15.79 -8.80 -1.16
N ILE A 295 -15.88 -7.54 -0.75
CA ILE A 295 -14.82 -6.55 -0.94
C ILE A 295 -13.52 -7.02 -0.27
N PHE A 296 -13.57 -7.43 1.00
CA PHE A 296 -12.39 -7.91 1.74
C PHE A 296 -11.92 -9.32 1.35
N SER A 297 -12.66 -10.02 0.49
CA SER A 297 -12.21 -11.29 -0.12
C SER A 297 -11.46 -11.08 -1.43
N SER A 298 -11.53 -9.88 -2.02
CA SER A 298 -10.77 -9.55 -3.22
C SER A 298 -9.32 -9.25 -2.86
N ASN A 299 -8.39 -9.75 -3.68
CA ASN A 299 -6.98 -9.38 -3.60
C ASN A 299 -6.73 -8.24 -4.60
N PRO A 300 -6.31 -7.05 -4.15
CA PRO A 300 -6.14 -5.90 -5.03
C PRO A 300 -4.87 -5.97 -5.90
N VAL A 301 -3.98 -6.94 -5.69
CA VAL A 301 -2.72 -7.06 -6.41
C VAL A 301 -2.47 -8.46 -6.97
N SER A 302 -1.82 -8.53 -8.13
CA SER A 302 -1.38 -9.77 -8.78
C SER A 302 -0.07 -10.35 -8.21
N MET A 303 0.62 -9.60 -7.35
CA MET A 303 1.96 -9.95 -6.87
C MET A 303 2.05 -11.31 -6.15
N PRO A 304 1.05 -11.74 -5.35
CA PRO A 304 1.04 -13.09 -4.80
C PRO A 304 1.05 -14.18 -5.88
N ASP A 305 0.33 -13.97 -6.99
CA ASP A 305 0.31 -14.90 -8.13
C ASP A 305 1.64 -14.86 -8.90
N GLU A 306 2.25 -13.69 -9.06
CA GLU A 306 3.59 -13.57 -9.67
C GLU A 306 4.65 -14.33 -8.87
N ARG A 307 4.58 -14.33 -7.53
CA ARG A 307 5.47 -15.14 -6.67
C ARG A 307 5.20 -16.64 -6.81
N ALA A 308 3.94 -17.03 -6.98
CA ALA A 308 3.60 -18.42 -7.29
C ALA A 308 4.19 -18.84 -8.65
N MET A 309 4.09 -17.98 -9.67
CA MET A 309 4.69 -18.21 -11.00
C MET A 309 6.23 -18.23 -10.96
N SER A 310 6.86 -17.37 -10.16
CA SER A 310 8.31 -17.42 -9.95
C SER A 310 8.74 -18.74 -9.30
N THR A 311 7.91 -19.29 -8.42
CA THR A 311 8.15 -20.61 -7.83
C THR A 311 8.02 -21.71 -8.90
N ILE A 312 7.02 -21.65 -9.78
CA ILE A 312 6.88 -22.59 -10.90
C ILE A 312 8.15 -22.57 -11.76
N GLY A 313 8.68 -21.38 -12.08
CA GLY A 313 9.91 -21.25 -12.85
C GLY A 313 11.11 -21.99 -12.23
N TRP A 314 11.21 -22.03 -10.90
CA TRP A 314 12.21 -22.83 -10.21
C TRP A 314 11.95 -24.35 -10.31
N MET A 315 10.69 -24.77 -10.27
CA MET A 315 10.31 -26.19 -10.41
C MET A 315 10.41 -26.72 -11.84
N THR A 316 10.35 -25.83 -12.83
CA THR A 316 10.44 -26.15 -14.27
C THR A 316 11.59 -25.39 -14.93
N PRO A 317 12.86 -25.65 -14.53
CA PRO A 317 13.99 -24.96 -15.14
C PRO A 317 14.13 -25.37 -16.61
N LYS A 318 14.51 -24.39 -17.46
CA LYS A 318 14.60 -24.52 -18.94
C LYS A 318 15.37 -25.75 -19.44
N VAL A 319 16.30 -26.28 -18.64
CA VAL A 319 17.25 -27.30 -19.09
C VAL A 319 16.95 -28.71 -18.54
N ARG A 320 16.08 -28.86 -17.53
CA ARG A 320 16.06 -30.14 -16.77
C ARG A 320 14.73 -30.75 -16.35
N ASN A 321 13.56 -30.15 -16.56
CA ASN A 321 12.29 -30.84 -16.32
C ASN A 321 11.13 -30.11 -17.00
N ARG A 322 10.73 -30.57 -18.19
CA ARG A 322 9.46 -30.15 -18.81
C ARG A 322 8.34 -30.96 -18.17
N LYS A 323 7.92 -30.57 -16.97
CA LYS A 323 6.72 -31.13 -16.34
C LYS A 323 5.51 -30.73 -17.16
N ASP A 324 4.51 -31.62 -17.23
CA ASP A 324 3.24 -31.26 -17.83
C ASP A 324 2.57 -30.12 -17.05
N VAL A 325 1.81 -29.28 -17.76
CA VAL A 325 1.14 -28.11 -17.18
C VAL A 325 0.19 -28.54 -16.05
N SER A 326 -0.50 -29.67 -16.23
CA SER A 326 -1.36 -30.24 -15.19
C SER A 326 -0.59 -30.59 -13.91
N THR A 327 0.62 -31.12 -14.05
CA THR A 327 1.47 -31.49 -12.91
C THR A 327 1.98 -30.26 -12.18
N ALA A 328 2.39 -29.21 -12.91
CA ALA A 328 2.79 -27.94 -12.32
C ALA A 328 1.64 -27.27 -11.57
N SER A 329 0.43 -27.29 -12.14
CA SER A 329 -0.79 -26.79 -11.51
C SER A 329 -1.12 -27.55 -10.21
N ASN A 330 -1.15 -28.88 -10.26
CA ASN A 330 -1.43 -29.72 -9.09
C ASN A 330 -0.40 -29.51 -7.98
N HIS A 331 0.89 -29.39 -8.32
CA HIS A 331 1.94 -29.08 -7.35
C HIS A 331 1.74 -27.70 -6.69
N MET A 332 1.26 -26.70 -7.45
CA MET A 332 0.93 -25.39 -6.88
C MET A 332 -0.28 -25.47 -5.95
N ALA A 333 -1.32 -26.21 -6.33
CA ALA A 333 -2.51 -26.40 -5.48
C ALA A 333 -2.14 -27.07 -4.15
N ILE A 334 -1.38 -28.18 -4.18
CA ILE A 334 -0.92 -28.90 -2.98
C ILE A 334 -0.04 -27.99 -2.10
N ARG A 335 0.90 -27.27 -2.72
CA ARG A 335 1.76 -26.33 -1.99
C ARG A 335 0.95 -25.16 -1.39
N GLY A 336 -0.05 -24.68 -2.11
CA GLY A 336 -0.97 -23.64 -1.64
C GLY A 336 -1.71 -24.11 -0.40
N PHE A 337 -2.32 -25.29 -0.46
CA PHE A 337 -3.03 -25.92 0.65
C PHE A 337 -2.13 -26.09 1.89
N ASN A 338 -0.96 -26.71 1.75
CA ASN A 338 -0.02 -26.89 2.86
C ASN A 338 0.47 -25.56 3.47
N ARG A 339 0.44 -24.47 2.70
CA ARG A 339 0.78 -23.12 3.17
C ARG A 339 -0.39 -22.38 3.82
N MET A 340 -1.63 -22.83 3.63
CA MET A 340 -2.80 -22.30 4.36
C MET A 340 -2.82 -22.84 5.80
N ASP A 341 -2.38 -24.08 6.02
CA ASP A 341 -2.30 -24.70 7.35
C ASP A 341 -1.08 -24.26 8.17
N ALA A 342 -0.02 -23.77 7.51
CA ALA A 342 1.11 -23.18 8.18
C ALA A 342 0.68 -21.87 8.88
N ALA A 343 0.86 -21.82 10.20
CA ALA A 343 0.37 -20.77 11.12
C ALA A 343 0.32 -19.36 10.51
N LYS A 344 -0.79 -18.63 10.80
CA LYS A 344 -1.05 -17.23 10.42
C LYS A 344 0.22 -16.39 10.64
N SER A 345 1.02 -16.19 9.59
CA SER A 345 2.19 -15.34 9.67
C SER A 345 1.71 -13.90 9.69
N LYS A 346 2.17 -13.08 10.64
CA LYS A 346 1.85 -11.65 10.64
C LYS A 346 2.19 -11.08 9.25
N PRO A 347 1.31 -10.25 8.66
CA PRO A 347 1.62 -9.60 7.40
C PRO A 347 2.93 -8.83 7.54
N VAL A 348 3.74 -8.84 6.48
CA VAL A 348 5.00 -8.08 6.45
C VAL A 348 4.64 -6.60 6.35
N THR A 349 4.34 -5.99 7.49
CA THR A 349 4.23 -4.55 7.62
C THR A 349 5.64 -4.04 7.87
N VAL A 350 6.25 -3.40 6.87
CA VAL A 350 7.47 -2.65 7.13
C VAL A 350 7.07 -1.50 8.08
N ASN A 351 7.79 -1.30 9.17
CA ASN A 351 7.48 -0.23 10.12
C ASN A 351 8.39 0.96 9.81
N TRP A 352 8.07 1.73 8.76
CA TRP A 352 8.87 2.92 8.36
C TRP A 352 8.16 4.25 8.63
N ARG A 353 6.88 4.19 9.02
CA ARG A 353 6.08 5.30 9.52
C ARG A 353 5.00 4.73 10.42
N ASP A 354 4.69 5.43 11.49
CA ASP A 354 3.49 5.12 12.26
C ASP A 354 2.26 5.55 11.46
N ILE A 355 1.71 4.55 10.76
CA ILE A 355 0.54 4.71 9.91
C ILE A 355 -0.67 5.10 10.77
N ARG A 356 -0.81 4.54 11.98
CA ARG A 356 -1.96 4.79 12.86
C ARG A 356 -1.98 6.23 13.38
N SER A 357 -0.83 6.77 13.81
CA SER A 357 -0.76 8.20 14.18
C SER A 357 -1.11 9.10 12.99
N THR A 358 -0.68 8.73 11.78
CA THR A 358 -0.97 9.50 10.56
C THR A 358 -2.46 9.48 10.20
N ILE A 359 -3.15 8.33 10.34
CA ILE A 359 -4.60 8.20 10.07
C ILE A 359 -5.44 8.99 11.07
N HIS A 360 -5.14 8.85 12.36
CA HIS A 360 -5.98 9.34 13.46
C HIS A 360 -5.56 10.71 14.01
N GLY A 361 -4.50 11.32 13.44
CA GLY A 361 -4.01 12.62 13.88
C GLY A 361 -3.51 12.66 15.33
N LYS A 362 -3.24 11.50 15.94
CA LYS A 362 -2.66 11.43 17.29
C LYS A 362 -1.15 11.64 17.19
N PRO A 363 -0.52 12.45 18.06
CA PRO A 363 0.92 12.48 18.14
C PRO A 363 1.42 11.07 18.43
N SER A 364 2.43 10.61 17.69
CA SER A 364 3.06 9.33 17.97
C SER A 364 3.65 9.37 19.37
N ASP A 365 3.19 8.51 20.28
CA ASP A 365 3.78 8.31 21.62
C ASP A 365 5.23 7.74 21.57
N GLY A 366 5.84 7.69 20.38
CA GLY A 366 7.20 7.22 20.12
C GLY A 366 8.18 8.29 19.63
N ALA A 367 7.81 9.58 19.65
CA ALA A 367 8.78 10.65 19.42
C ALA A 367 9.58 10.93 20.70
N LEU A 368 10.38 9.94 21.15
CA LEU A 368 11.50 10.05 22.13
C LEU A 368 12.05 8.64 22.40
N ASN A 369 12.74 8.05 21.42
CA ASN A 369 13.92 7.22 21.61
C ASN A 369 14.43 6.76 20.24
N ASP A 370 14.89 7.74 19.45
CA ASP A 370 15.99 7.51 18.52
C ASP A 370 17.19 8.27 19.07
N GLN A 371 17.59 7.87 20.28
CA GLN A 371 18.97 7.96 20.74
C GLN A 371 19.55 6.54 20.64
N SER A 372 19.62 6.02 19.42
CA SER A 372 20.81 5.22 19.10
C SER A 372 21.91 6.24 18.89
N ALA A 373 22.70 6.42 19.94
CA ALA A 373 23.84 7.31 19.95
C ALA A 373 24.67 7.09 18.67
N GLU A 374 25.08 8.20 18.07
CA GLU A 374 26.35 8.27 17.36
C GLU A 374 27.44 7.74 18.30
N GLU A 375 27.68 6.44 18.31
CA GLU A 375 29.05 5.97 18.47
C GLU A 375 29.75 6.25 17.14
N THR A 376 30.30 7.45 17.07
CA THR A 376 31.46 7.70 16.23
C THR A 376 32.44 6.56 16.48
N PRO A 377 32.83 5.73 15.50
CA PRO A 377 33.97 4.87 15.70
C PRO A 377 35.16 5.82 15.87
N ALA A 378 35.66 5.89 17.11
CA ALA A 378 36.90 6.57 17.42
C ALA A 378 37.94 6.12 16.39
N LEU A 379 38.51 7.08 15.68
CA LEU A 379 39.71 6.89 14.88
C LEU A 379 40.76 6.28 15.80
N THR A 380 41.01 4.98 15.66
CA THR A 380 42.13 4.31 16.33
C THR A 380 43.44 4.96 15.87
N PRO A 381 44.33 5.35 16.81
CA PRO A 381 45.55 6.10 16.49
C PRO A 381 46.62 5.15 15.96
N TRP A 382 46.81 5.11 14.64
CA TRP A 382 47.92 4.36 14.01
C TRP A 382 48.69 5.13 12.94
N ILE A 383 48.66 6.46 12.97
CA ILE A 383 49.58 7.29 12.17
C ILE A 383 50.10 8.45 13.02
N GLN A 384 50.99 8.15 13.98
CA GLN A 384 51.91 9.13 14.59
C GLN A 384 53.20 8.45 15.11
N GLN A 385 53.74 7.47 14.39
CA GLN A 385 55.07 6.93 14.71
C GLN A 385 55.85 6.47 13.48
N THR A 386 56.04 7.38 12.54
CA THR A 386 57.17 7.36 11.59
C THR A 386 57.39 8.79 11.11
N MET A 387 58.03 9.60 11.97
CA MET A 387 58.90 10.74 11.65
C MET A 387 59.36 11.35 12.98
N ALA A 388 60.30 10.65 13.63
CA ALA A 388 61.29 11.17 14.56
C ALA A 388 62.46 10.18 14.55
#